data_AF-A0A661A402-F1
#
_entry.id   AF-A0A661A402-F1
#
_cell.length_a   1.000
_cell.length_b   1.000
_cell.length_c   1.000
_cell.angle_alpha   90.00
_cell.angle_beta   90.00
_cell.angle_gamma   90.00
#
_symmetry.space_group_name_H-M   'P 1'
#
loop_
_entity.id
_entity.type
_entity.pdbx_description
1 polymer ?
#
loop_
_entity_poly.entity_id
_entity_poly.type
_entity_poly.pdbx_seq_one_letter_code
_entity_poly.pdbx_strand_id
1 'polypeptide(L)'
;MNTRKLGRLSLRVEGPRWVAYFAQDNSRDDAVEIGSILMSIVGRSKQCKENFRELMQLAMVDVIFAATGHEAEWGEPTVAPECERSGNA
;
A
#
# COMPACT_ATOMS: atom_id res chain seq x y z
N MET A 1 -15.13 15.56 -11.89
CA MET A 1 -15.69 14.27 -11.40
C MET A 1 -15.30 14.16 -9.93
N ASN A 2 -16.24 13.82 -9.03
CA ASN A 2 -15.91 13.65 -7.61
C ASN A 2 -15.22 12.29 -7.41
N THR A 3 -13.91 12.30 -7.17
CA THR A 3 -13.14 11.09 -6.86
C THR A 3 -13.48 10.63 -5.44
N ARG A 4 -14.12 9.46 -5.32
CA ARG A 4 -14.42 8.86 -4.00
C ARG A 4 -13.21 8.06 -3.54
N LYS A 5 -12.69 8.36 -2.35
CA LYS A 5 -11.62 7.57 -1.74
C LYS A 5 -12.17 6.19 -1.31
N LEU A 6 -11.66 5.12 -1.91
CA LEU A 6 -12.05 3.73 -1.59
C LEU A 6 -11.18 3.13 -0.49
N GLY A 7 -9.94 3.59 -0.36
CA GLY A 7 -8.98 3.07 0.59
C GLY A 7 -7.60 3.67 0.40
N ARG A 8 -6.61 3.05 1.02
CA ARG A 8 -5.20 3.41 0.89
C ARG A 8 -4.31 2.17 0.99
N LEU A 9 -3.21 2.21 0.25
CA LEU A 9 -2.09 1.29 0.39
C LEU A 9 -1.08 1.91 1.36
N SER A 10 -0.87 1.25 2.50
CA SER A 10 0.11 1.65 3.51
C SER A 10 1.28 0.68 3.50
N LEU A 11 2.51 1.21 3.46
CA LEU A 11 3.74 0.42 3.43
C LEU A 11 4.53 0.65 4.71
N ARG A 12 4.85 -0.43 5.43
CA ARG A 12 5.49 -0.38 6.76
C ARG A 12 6.68 -1.32 6.84
N VAL A 13 7.66 -1.00 7.69
CA VAL A 13 8.78 -1.90 7.99
C VAL A 13 8.42 -2.70 9.23
N GLU A 14 8.39 -4.03 9.10
CA GLU A 14 8.11 -4.95 10.19
C GLU A 14 9.21 -6.00 10.28
N GLY A 15 10.11 -5.82 11.24
CA GLY A 15 11.33 -6.62 11.36
C GLY A 15 12.14 -6.59 10.05
N PRO A 16 12.46 -7.75 9.43
CA PRO A 16 13.23 -7.79 8.18
C PRO A 16 12.39 -7.57 6.92
N ARG A 17 11.11 -7.22 7.06
CA ARG A 17 10.16 -7.14 5.93
C ARG A 17 9.67 -5.72 5.71
N TRP A 18 9.41 -5.42 4.45
CA TRP A 18 8.57 -4.32 4.02
C TRP A 18 7.19 -4.88 3.69
N VAL A 19 6.17 -4.45 4.40
CA VAL A 19 4.83 -5.02 4.39
C VAL A 19 3.84 -4.00 3.80
N ALA A 20 3.02 -4.46 2.87
CA ALA A 20 1.95 -3.73 2.24
C ALA A 20 0.61 -4.09 2.91
N TYR A 21 -0.08 -3.06 3.38
CA TYR A 21 -1.41 -3.16 3.96
C TYR A 21 -2.40 -2.37 3.11
N PHE A 22 -3.60 -2.92 2.92
CA PHE A 22 -4.74 -2.17 2.38
C PHE A 22 -5.72 -1.86 3.51
N ALA A 23 -6.16 -0.60 3.60
CA ALA A 23 -7.17 -0.17 4.56
C ALA A 23 -8.30 0.58 3.85
N GLN A 24 -9.55 0.26 4.19
CA GLN A 24 -10.71 1.05 3.79
C GLN A 24 -10.80 2.31 4.67
N ASP A 25 -10.46 3.45 4.05
CA ASP A 25 -10.46 4.80 4.63
C ASP A 25 -9.78 4.96 6.02
N ASN A 26 -10.16 5.97 6.81
CA ASN A 26 -9.40 6.51 7.95
C ASN A 26 -9.24 5.57 9.17
N SER A 27 -9.69 4.32 9.10
CA SER A 27 -9.50 3.31 10.14
C SER A 27 -8.14 2.60 9.95
N ARG A 28 -7.33 2.53 11.01
CA ARG A 28 -6.10 1.72 11.05
C ARG A 28 -6.40 0.27 11.45
N ASP A 29 -7.55 0.03 12.08
CA ASP A 29 -7.91 -1.23 12.72
C ASP A 29 -8.35 -2.30 11.69
N ASP A 30 -8.69 -1.87 10.48
CA ASP A 30 -9.12 -2.75 9.38
C ASP A 30 -8.05 -2.91 8.28
N ALA A 31 -6.79 -2.60 8.59
CA ALA A 31 -5.69 -2.72 7.63
C ALA A 31 -5.30 -4.20 7.44
N VAL A 32 -5.54 -4.74 6.24
CA VAL A 32 -5.24 -6.14 5.89
C VAL A 32 -3.89 -6.22 5.18
N GLU A 33 -3.01 -7.14 5.62
CA GLU A 33 -1.77 -7.43 4.89
C GLU A 33 -2.12 -8.05 3.53
N ILE A 34 -1.62 -7.43 2.47
CA ILE A 34 -1.80 -7.93 1.09
C ILE A 34 -0.50 -8.44 0.48
N GLY A 35 0.63 -8.18 1.12
CA GLY A 35 1.91 -8.74 0.71
C GLY A 35 3.08 -8.22 1.54
N SER A 36 4.18 -8.96 1.54
CA SER A 36 5.42 -8.55 2.16
C SER A 36 6.63 -9.03 1.37
N ILE A 37 7.73 -8.28 1.50
CA ILE A 37 9.01 -8.55 0.82
C ILE A 37 10.17 -8.27 1.77
N LEU A 38 11.30 -8.96 1.61
CA LEU A 38 12.47 -8.71 2.44
C LEU A 38 13.03 -7.29 2.20
N MET A 39 13.36 -6.58 3.27
CA MET A 39 14.06 -5.29 3.22
C MET A 39 15.41 -5.40 2.49
N SER A 40 16.07 -6.55 2.56
CA SER A 40 17.32 -6.83 1.83
C SER A 40 17.16 -6.90 0.31
N ILE A 41 15.93 -7.04 -0.19
CA ILE A 41 15.61 -6.96 -1.62
C ILE A 41 15.24 -5.53 -1.97
N VAL A 42 14.32 -4.93 -1.21
CA VAL A 42 13.84 -3.56 -1.44
C VAL A 42 14.96 -2.53 -1.32
N GLY A 43 15.86 -2.69 -0.36
CA GLY A 43 16.98 -1.80 -0.11
C GLY A 43 18.09 -1.86 -1.18
N ARG A 44 18.05 -2.82 -2.11
CA ARG A 44 19.06 -2.92 -3.19
C ARG A 44 18.92 -1.81 -4.22
N SER A 45 17.69 -1.40 -4.52
CA SER A 45 17.44 -0.34 -5.50
C SER A 45 16.08 0.31 -5.30
N LYS A 46 15.99 1.60 -5.68
CA LYS A 46 14.71 2.32 -5.74
C LYS A 46 13.69 1.60 -6.64
N GLN A 47 14.16 0.99 -7.73
CA GLN A 47 13.31 0.25 -8.66
C GLN A 47 12.65 -0.97 -7.99
N CYS A 48 13.35 -1.72 -7.13
CA CYS A 48 12.75 -2.84 -6.41
C CYS A 48 11.60 -2.36 -5.50
N LYS A 49 11.79 -1.20 -4.86
CA LYS A 49 10.77 -0.56 -4.03
C LYS A 49 9.54 -0.16 -4.85
N GLU A 50 9.75 0.43 -6.02
CA GLU A 50 8.69 0.87 -6.93
C GLU A 50 7.94 -0.32 -7.54
N ASN A 51 8.64 -1.34 -8.03
CA ASN A 51 8.05 -2.56 -8.59
C ASN A 51 7.17 -3.29 -7.57
N PHE A 52 7.61 -3.38 -6.30
CA PHE A 52 6.79 -3.99 -5.26
C PHE A 52 5.51 -3.19 -5.00
N ARG A 53 5.61 -1.86 -4.91
CA ARG A 53 4.44 -0.98 -4.75
C ARG A 53 3.46 -1.15 -5.91
N GLU A 54 3.95 -1.11 -7.15
CA GLU A 54 3.11 -1.28 -8.35
C GLU A 54 2.42 -2.63 -8.40
N LEU A 55 3.12 -3.71 -8.03
CA LEU A 55 2.50 -5.03 -7.94
C LEU A 55 1.35 -5.08 -6.93
N MET A 56 1.54 -4.47 -5.75
CA MET A 56 0.49 -4.40 -4.72
C MET A 56 -0.68 -3.53 -5.17
N GLN A 57 -0.41 -2.43 -5.88
CA GLN A 57 -1.44 -1.59 -6.49
C GLN A 57 -2.26 -2.37 -7.52
N LEU A 58 -1.59 -3.06 -8.45
CA LEU A 58 -2.25 -3.88 -9.48
C LEU A 58 -3.11 -4.99 -8.87
N ALA A 59 -2.57 -5.71 -7.87
CA ALA A 59 -3.31 -6.77 -7.18
C ALA A 59 -4.63 -6.26 -6.56
N MET A 60 -4.63 -5.02 -6.06
CA MET A 60 -5.82 -4.41 -5.46
C MET A 60 -6.79 -3.82 -6.49
N VAL A 61 -6.36 -3.46 -7.70
CA VAL A 61 -7.27 -2.99 -8.76
C VAL A 61 -8.31 -4.06 -9.07
N ASP A 62 -7.86 -5.30 -9.32
CA ASP A 62 -8.76 -6.41 -9.66
C ASP A 62 -9.72 -6.74 -8.50
N VAL A 63 -9.22 -6.72 -7.27
CA VAL A 63 -10.02 -6.96 -6.07
C VAL A 63 -11.08 -5.88 -5.88
N ILE A 64 -10.71 -4.60 -6.05
CA ILE A 64 -11.64 -3.47 -5.92
C ILE A 64 -12.68 -3.50 -7.04
N PHE A 65 -12.27 -3.78 -8.27
CA PHE A 65 -13.19 -3.90 -9.40
C PHE A 65 -14.20 -5.03 -9.17
N ALA A 66 -13.73 -6.21 -8.76
CA ALA A 66 -14.61 -7.34 -8.45
C ALA A 66 -15.61 -7.03 -7.31
N ALA A 67 -15.20 -6.25 -6.31
CA ALA A 67 -16.03 -5.91 -5.16
C ALA A 67 -17.00 -4.75 -5.42
N THR A 68 -16.67 -3.81 -6.31
CA THR A 68 -17.38 -2.53 -6.45
C THR A 68 -17.94 -2.25 -7.85
N GLY A 69 -17.48 -2.98 -8.87
CA GLY A 69 -17.79 -2.73 -10.28
C GLY A 69 -17.15 -1.47 -10.86
N HIS A 70 -16.22 -0.83 -10.14
CA HIS A 70 -15.53 0.39 -10.58
C HIS A 70 -14.02 0.15 -10.67
N GLU A 71 -13.40 0.68 -11.73
CA GLU A 71 -11.94 0.70 -11.84
C GLU A 71 -11.35 1.64 -10.80
N ALA A 72 -10.32 1.16 -10.10
CA ALA A 72 -9.60 1.94 -9.11
C ALA A 72 -8.40 2.63 -9.76
N GLU A 73 -8.28 3.94 -9.53
CA GLU A 73 -7.09 4.71 -9.87
C GLU A 73 -6.27 4.97 -8.61
N TRP A 74 -4.95 4.89 -8.74
CA TRP A 74 -4.03 5.23 -7.66
C TRP A 74 -3.58 6.68 -7.79
N GLY A 75 -3.82 7.46 -6.73
CA GLY A 75 -3.27 8.82 -6.63
C GLY A 75 -1.77 8.84 -6.33
N GLU A 76 -1.22 10.05 -6.25
CA GLU A 76 0.18 10.26 -5.90
C GLU A 76 0.54 9.69 -4.52
N PRO A 77 1.75 9.12 -4.34
CA PRO A 77 2.24 8.71 -3.03
C PRO A 77 2.21 9.87 -2.04
N THR A 78 1.58 9.67 -0.88
CA THR A 78 1.53 10.65 0.19
C THR A 78 2.40 10.20 1.37
N VAL A 79 2.90 11.17 2.14
CA VAL A 79 3.63 10.88 3.37
C VAL A 79 2.66 10.27 4.38
N ALA A 80 3.07 9.17 5.01
CA ALA A 80 2.26 8.55 6.06
C ALA A 80 1.92 9.56 7.17
N PRO A 81 0.69 9.50 7.74
CA PRO A 81 0.32 10.26 8.93
C PRO A 81 1.35 10.05 10.05
N GLU A 82 1.58 11.07 10.86
CA GLU A 82 2.64 11.04 11.88
C GLU A 82 2.50 9.86 12.85
N CYS A 83 1.28 9.52 13.25
CA CYS A 83 0.96 8.37 14.09
C CYS A 83 1.26 6.99 13.44
N GLU A 84 1.47 6.96 12.13
CA GLU A 84 1.78 5.76 11.35
C GLU A 84 3.25 5.68 10.90
N ARG A 85 4.05 6.74 11.14
CA ARG A 85 5.49 6.74 10.91
C ARG A 85 6.18 5.89 11.98
N SER A 86 6.18 4.58 11.76
CA SER A 86 6.93 3.62 12.58
C SER A 86 8.02 3.03 11.71
N GLY A 87 9.27 3.22 12.14
CA GLY A 87 10.47 2.77 11.44
C GLY A 87 11.31 3.93 10.94
N ASN A 88 12.53 4.05 11.47
CA ASN A 88 13.61 4.78 10.81
C ASN A 88 13.90 4.05 9.50
N ALA A 89 13.48 4.62 8.38
CA ALA A 89 14.02 4.29 7.07
C ALA A 89 15.27 5.14 6.82
#